data_AF-A0A2E8WAF3-F1
#
_entry.id   AF-A0A2E8WAF3-F1
#
_cell.length_a   1.000
_cell.length_b   1.000
_cell.length_c   1.000
_cell.angle_alpha   90.00
_cell.angle_beta   90.00
_cell.angle_gamma   90.00
#
_symmetry.space_group_name_H-M   'P 1'
#
loop_
_entity.id
_entity.type
_entity.pdbx_description
1 polymer ?
#
loop_
_entity_poly.entity_id
_entity_poly.type
_entity_poly.pdbx_seq_one_letter_code
_entity_poly.pdbx_strand_id
1 'polypeptide(L)'
;MMGPKFRLRGLSTRISFPGEEIQSAPYHQHLRLNANPRPRWFYDPHCLDALIYLDDLNNDTGPVCVVPESHKWVDREPSFRHFDSLENEIVFRVPAGSAFLMHGNVWYRACPTVAARRRMLILSYTPCWLRRTPHGTRPENPLTAYIADDADEQLRELIGTSGYS
;
A
#
# COMPACT_ATOMS: atom_id res chain seq x y z
N MET A 1 0.55 9.56 -14.64
CA MET A 1 0.85 10.13 -13.30
C MET A 1 -0.37 10.94 -12.86
N MET A 2 -0.83 10.80 -11.60
CA MET A 2 -2.22 10.94 -11.06
C MET A 2 -3.11 12.15 -11.42
N GLY A 3 -2.67 13.10 -12.25
CA GLY A 3 -3.39 14.33 -12.56
C GLY A 3 -3.18 15.41 -11.48
N PRO A 4 -3.75 16.62 -11.66
CA PRO A 4 -3.51 17.75 -10.76
C PRO A 4 -4.21 17.62 -9.41
N LYS A 5 -5.19 16.71 -9.29
CA LYS A 5 -5.97 16.49 -8.07
C LYS A 5 -5.89 15.05 -7.64
N PHE A 6 -5.37 14.83 -6.43
CA PHE A 6 -5.27 13.52 -5.81
C PHE A 6 -5.69 13.62 -4.35
N ARG A 7 -6.03 12.48 -3.77
CA ARG A 7 -6.47 12.39 -2.39
C ARG A 7 -5.91 11.13 -1.74
N LEU A 8 -5.99 11.09 -0.42
CA LEU A 8 -5.80 9.90 0.37
C LEU A 8 -7.02 8.97 0.18
N ARG A 9 -6.84 7.90 -0.58
CA ARG A 9 -7.86 6.86 -0.77
C ARG A 9 -8.06 6.03 0.48
N GLY A 10 -6.98 5.81 1.22
CA GLY A 10 -6.96 5.04 2.45
C GLY A 10 -5.79 5.46 3.34
N LEU A 11 -6.09 5.55 4.63
CA LEU A 11 -5.12 5.58 5.71
C LEU A 11 -5.39 4.33 6.54
N SER A 12 -4.48 3.38 6.53
CA SER A 12 -4.64 2.15 7.31
C SER A 12 -3.39 1.83 8.09
N THR A 13 -3.59 1.14 9.21
CA THR A 13 -2.52 0.58 10.01
C THR A 13 -2.57 -0.92 9.86
N ARG A 14 -1.40 -1.55 9.66
CA ARG A 14 -1.27 -3.00 9.69
C ARG A 14 -0.32 -3.40 10.81
N ILE A 15 -0.74 -4.36 11.61
CA ILE A 15 0.08 -4.93 12.68
C ILE A 15 0.20 -6.42 12.41
N SER A 16 1.44 -6.89 12.26
CA SER A 16 1.75 -8.31 12.16
C SER A 16 2.43 -8.80 13.43
N PHE A 17 1.98 -9.95 13.92
CA PHE A 17 2.51 -10.57 15.14
C PHE A 17 3.25 -11.88 14.79
N PRO A 18 4.32 -12.21 15.53
CA PRO A 18 4.87 -13.56 15.53
C PRO A 18 3.92 -14.51 16.28
N GLY A 19 3.98 -15.81 16.00
CA GLY A 19 3.16 -16.81 16.67
C GLY A 19 2.97 -18.08 15.85
N GLU A 20 2.01 -18.91 16.26
CA GLU A 20 1.66 -20.16 15.56
C GLU A 20 1.18 -19.90 14.12
N GLU A 21 0.43 -18.82 13.92
CA GLU A 21 0.05 -18.35 12.59
C GLU A 21 1.08 -17.35 12.06
N ILE A 22 1.91 -17.82 11.12
CA ILE A 22 2.92 -16.98 10.47
C ILE A 22 2.23 -15.95 9.57
N GLN A 23 2.33 -14.67 9.96
CA GLN A 23 1.81 -13.59 9.15
C GLN A 23 2.80 -13.20 8.04
N SER A 24 2.42 -13.52 6.81
CA SER A 24 3.07 -13.11 5.57
C SER A 24 2.02 -12.63 4.56
N ALA A 25 2.47 -12.03 3.46
CA ALA A 25 1.60 -11.72 2.34
C ALA A 25 2.24 -12.27 1.06
N PRO A 26 1.48 -13.00 0.21
CA PRO A 26 1.99 -13.41 -1.09
C PRO A 26 2.25 -12.17 -1.96
N TYR A 27 2.86 -12.39 -3.11
CA TYR A 27 2.97 -11.34 -4.12
C TYR A 27 1.61 -10.73 -4.46
N HIS A 28 1.51 -9.41 -4.31
CA HIS A 28 0.31 -8.64 -4.61
C HIS A 28 0.64 -7.21 -5.03
N GLN A 29 -0.38 -6.51 -5.52
CA GLN A 29 -0.40 -5.09 -5.85
C GLN A 29 -1.46 -4.41 -4.97
N HIS A 30 -1.27 -3.14 -4.66
CA HIS A 30 -2.25 -2.36 -3.87
C HIS A 30 -3.39 -1.80 -4.69
N LEU A 31 -3.18 -1.63 -6.00
CA LEU A 31 -4.22 -1.21 -6.92
C LEU A 31 -4.16 -2.04 -8.20
N ARG A 32 -4.93 -3.13 -8.22
CA ARG A 32 -5.06 -4.01 -9.38
C ARG A 32 -6.40 -3.77 -10.06
N LEU A 33 -6.39 -3.49 -11.37
CA LEU A 33 -7.61 -3.49 -12.17
C LEU A 33 -7.88 -4.89 -12.72
N ASN A 34 -8.87 -5.58 -12.17
CA ASN A 34 -9.29 -6.91 -12.62
C ASN A 34 -10.33 -6.82 -13.76
N ALA A 35 -10.03 -6.06 -14.83
CA ALA A 35 -10.87 -6.02 -16.03
C ALA A 35 -10.27 -6.90 -17.13
N ASN A 36 -11.07 -7.76 -17.75
CA ASN A 36 -10.66 -8.56 -18.91
C ASN A 36 -11.66 -8.36 -20.07
N PRO A 37 -11.24 -7.81 -21.22
CA PRO A 37 -9.89 -7.32 -21.54
C PRO A 37 -9.52 -6.06 -20.75
N ARG A 38 -8.23 -5.86 -20.48
CA ARG A 38 -7.74 -4.61 -19.89
C ARG A 38 -7.93 -3.47 -20.91
N PRO A 39 -8.68 -2.41 -20.60
CA PRO A 39 -8.89 -1.33 -21.55
C PRO A 39 -7.56 -0.62 -21.85
N ARG A 40 -7.23 -0.42 -23.13
CA ARG A 40 -5.99 0.25 -23.56
C ARG A 40 -5.83 1.68 -23.01
N TRP A 41 -6.92 2.34 -22.63
CA TRP A 41 -6.90 3.72 -22.12
C TRP A 41 -7.04 3.79 -20.59
N PHE A 42 -7.27 2.66 -19.92
CA PHE A 42 -7.31 2.52 -18.47
C PHE A 42 -6.25 1.52 -18.00
N TYR A 43 -5.00 1.68 -18.46
CA TYR A 43 -3.85 1.11 -17.76
C TYR A 43 -3.94 1.50 -16.28
N ASP A 44 -3.62 0.57 -15.37
CA ASP A 44 -4.15 0.60 -14.00
C ASP A 44 -4.06 2.01 -13.39
N PRO A 45 -5.12 2.48 -12.70
CA PRO A 45 -5.13 3.81 -12.11
C PRO A 45 -3.85 4.03 -11.31
N HIS A 46 -3.16 5.14 -11.59
CA HIS A 46 -1.93 5.43 -10.87
C HIS A 46 -2.24 5.61 -9.38
N CYS A 47 -1.53 4.87 -8.55
CA CYS A 47 -1.53 5.01 -7.10
C CYS A 47 -0.09 5.15 -6.65
N LEU A 48 0.13 6.02 -5.67
CA LEU A 48 1.38 6.07 -4.93
C LEU A 48 1.07 5.65 -3.50
N ASP A 49 1.78 4.65 -3.00
CA ASP A 49 1.69 4.23 -1.62
C ASP A 49 2.94 4.67 -0.86
N ALA A 50 2.72 5.26 0.31
CA ALA A 50 3.75 5.43 1.32
C ALA A 50 3.56 4.38 2.42
N LEU A 51 4.47 3.42 2.47
CA LEU A 51 4.53 2.39 3.51
C LEU A 51 5.51 2.85 4.59
N ILE A 52 4.98 3.32 5.72
CA ILE A 52 5.78 3.86 6.83
C ILE A 52 5.92 2.75 7.88
N TYR A 53 7.14 2.28 8.10
CA TYR A 53 7.41 1.23 9.09
C TYR A 53 7.66 1.84 10.46
N LEU A 54 6.90 1.40 11.47
CA LEU A 54 7.00 1.88 12.85
C LEU A 54 7.89 0.99 13.73
N ASP A 55 8.33 -0.14 13.19
CA ASP A 55 9.30 -1.05 13.77
C ASP A 55 10.38 -1.35 12.72
N ASP A 56 11.56 -1.80 13.14
CA ASP A 56 12.63 -2.18 12.22
C ASP A 56 12.16 -3.28 11.27
N LEU A 57 12.51 -3.16 10.00
CA LEU A 57 12.27 -4.17 8.99
C LEU A 57 13.50 -5.06 8.85
N ASN A 58 13.46 -6.26 9.44
CA ASN A 58 14.59 -7.18 9.50
C ASN A 58 14.11 -8.65 9.43
N ASN A 59 14.97 -9.62 9.71
CA ASN A 59 14.60 -11.04 9.65
C ASN A 59 13.54 -11.43 10.68
N ASP A 60 13.50 -10.77 11.83
CA ASP A 60 12.62 -11.10 12.95
C ASP A 60 11.20 -10.57 12.72
N THR A 61 11.10 -9.37 12.16
CA THR A 61 9.84 -8.67 11.84
C THR A 61 9.31 -9.00 10.44
N GLY A 62 10.11 -9.69 9.63
CA GLY A 62 9.82 -10.03 8.25
C GLY A 62 10.18 -8.90 7.29
N PRO A 63 11.19 -9.07 6.41
CA PRO A 63 11.51 -8.08 5.40
C PRO A 63 10.39 -7.96 4.34
N VAL A 64 10.52 -6.96 3.47
CA VAL A 64 9.63 -6.80 2.32
C VAL A 64 10.43 -7.03 1.05
N CYS A 65 9.88 -7.81 0.13
CA CYS A 65 10.47 -8.03 -1.17
C CYS A 65 9.68 -7.30 -2.23
N VAL A 66 10.38 -6.62 -3.13
CA VAL A 66 9.80 -5.93 -4.29
C VAL A 66 10.36 -6.55 -5.55
N VAL A 67 9.58 -6.53 -6.63
CA VAL A 67 10.13 -6.75 -7.97
C VAL A 67 10.21 -5.41 -8.70
N PRO A 68 11.42 -4.85 -8.88
CA PRO A 68 11.61 -3.63 -9.68
C PRO A 68 11.03 -3.80 -11.09
N GLU A 69 10.63 -2.69 -11.71
CA GLU A 69 10.05 -2.66 -13.07
C GLU A 69 8.73 -3.43 -13.26
N SER A 70 8.25 -4.17 -12.25
CA SER A 70 7.05 -5.00 -12.38
C SER A 70 5.75 -4.21 -12.54
N HIS A 71 5.77 -2.91 -12.23
CA HIS A 71 4.66 -1.99 -12.50
C HIS A 71 4.39 -1.78 -14.00
N LYS A 72 5.33 -2.21 -14.86
CA LYS A 72 5.19 -2.19 -16.33
C LYS A 72 4.65 -3.51 -16.89
N TRP A 73 4.44 -4.52 -16.05
CA TRP A 73 3.94 -5.81 -16.49
C TRP A 73 2.46 -5.72 -16.87
N VAL A 74 2.17 -5.96 -18.16
CA VAL A 74 0.81 -5.92 -18.69
C VAL A 74 0.19 -7.32 -18.67
N ASP A 75 0.87 -8.29 -19.29
CA ASP A 75 0.41 -9.68 -19.45
C ASP A 75 1.27 -10.68 -18.65
N ARG A 76 1.91 -10.18 -17.59
CA ARG A 76 2.75 -10.96 -16.69
C ARG A 76 2.31 -10.74 -15.24
N GLU A 77 2.11 -11.82 -14.52
CA GLU A 77 1.84 -11.80 -13.08
C GLU A 77 2.37 -13.06 -12.40
N PRO A 78 2.73 -12.98 -11.11
CA PRO A 78 3.01 -14.16 -10.30
C PRO A 78 1.78 -15.06 -10.20
N SER A 79 2.00 -16.35 -9.94
CA SER A 79 0.90 -17.27 -9.70
C SER A 79 0.09 -16.89 -8.46
N PHE A 80 -1.15 -17.37 -8.38
CA PHE A 80 -2.00 -17.11 -7.22
C PHE A 80 -1.34 -17.60 -5.93
N ARG A 81 -1.29 -16.73 -4.92
CA ARG A 81 -0.63 -16.99 -3.63
C ARG A 81 0.84 -17.42 -3.77
N HIS A 82 1.58 -16.79 -4.68
CA HIS A 82 3.02 -17.02 -4.80
C HIS A 82 3.81 -16.35 -3.65
N PHE A 83 4.63 -17.14 -2.95
CA PHE A 83 5.47 -16.67 -1.83
C PHE A 83 6.98 -16.77 -2.11
N ASP A 84 7.37 -17.63 -3.06
CA ASP A 84 8.75 -17.88 -3.41
C ASP A 84 9.38 -16.68 -4.10
N SER A 85 10.70 -16.61 -4.06
CA SER A 85 11.44 -15.51 -4.66
C SER A 85 11.22 -15.43 -6.17
N LEU A 86 10.97 -14.21 -6.67
CA LEU A 86 10.91 -13.93 -8.10
C LEU A 86 12.27 -13.46 -8.61
N GLU A 87 12.48 -13.63 -9.92
CA GLU A 87 13.67 -13.11 -10.58
C GLU A 87 13.79 -11.59 -10.38
N ASN A 88 15.01 -11.13 -10.04
CA ASN A 88 15.33 -9.73 -9.77
C ASN A 88 14.58 -9.12 -8.58
N GLU A 89 14.01 -9.93 -7.67
CA GLU A 89 13.45 -9.38 -6.43
C GLU A 89 14.55 -8.70 -5.59
N ILE A 90 14.20 -7.58 -4.97
CA ILE A 90 15.04 -6.89 -4.00
C ILE A 90 14.38 -7.01 -2.64
N VAL A 91 15.17 -7.45 -1.65
CA VAL A 91 14.75 -7.56 -0.25
C VAL A 91 15.14 -6.28 0.49
N PHE A 92 14.16 -5.56 1.02
CA PHE A 92 14.40 -4.37 1.83
C PHE A 92 14.48 -4.70 3.31
N ARG A 93 15.44 -4.04 3.96
CA ARG A 93 15.61 -3.98 5.40
C ARG A 93 15.94 -2.55 5.76
N VAL A 94 15.13 -1.97 6.63
CA VAL A 94 15.17 -0.53 6.93
C VAL A 94 14.86 -0.31 8.41
N PRO A 95 15.46 0.69 9.05
CA PRO A 95 15.13 1.01 10.45
C PRO A 95 13.71 1.56 10.59
N ALA A 96 13.16 1.48 11.79
CA ALA A 96 11.91 2.13 12.17
C ALA A 96 11.93 3.62 11.81
N GLY A 97 10.79 4.14 11.36
CA GLY A 97 10.64 5.50 10.83
C GLY A 97 10.91 5.63 9.33
N SER A 98 11.42 4.58 8.68
CA SER A 98 11.62 4.59 7.22
C SER A 98 10.29 4.53 6.47
N ALA A 99 10.22 5.25 5.35
CA ALA A 99 9.09 5.23 4.43
C ALA A 99 9.52 4.65 3.08
N PHE A 100 8.76 3.65 2.61
CA PHE A 100 8.90 3.12 1.25
C PHE A 100 7.82 3.70 0.35
N LEU A 101 8.23 4.52 -0.62
CA LEU A 101 7.35 5.08 -1.64
C LEU A 101 7.32 4.15 -2.85
N MET A 102 6.14 3.66 -3.22
CA MET A 102 6.00 2.74 -4.35
C MET A 102 4.78 3.06 -5.22
N HIS A 103 4.88 2.75 -6.51
CA HIS A 103 3.72 2.76 -7.40
C HIS A 103 2.81 1.56 -7.04
N GLY A 104 1.50 1.76 -6.98
CA GLY A 104 0.54 0.73 -6.52
C GLY A 104 0.45 -0.53 -7.38
N ASN A 105 1.01 -0.49 -8.59
CA ASN A 105 1.14 -1.63 -9.52
C ASN A 105 2.45 -2.42 -9.33
N VAL A 106 3.34 -2.00 -8.43
CA VAL A 106 4.55 -2.78 -8.15
C VAL A 106 4.12 -4.07 -7.44
N TRP A 107 4.69 -5.18 -7.88
CA TRP A 107 4.51 -6.49 -7.27
C TRP A 107 5.47 -6.58 -6.10
N TYR A 108 4.91 -6.82 -4.93
CA TYR A 108 5.69 -6.93 -3.71
C TYR A 108 5.06 -7.98 -2.78
N ARG A 109 5.85 -8.48 -1.85
CA ARG A 109 5.41 -9.43 -0.83
C ARG A 109 5.98 -9.05 0.54
N ALA A 110 5.25 -9.40 1.58
CA ALA A 110 5.73 -9.25 2.94
C ALA A 110 6.19 -10.62 3.44
N CYS A 111 7.47 -10.74 3.79
CA CYS A 111 8.00 -11.97 4.37
C CYS A 111 7.37 -12.25 5.75
N PRO A 112 7.41 -13.53 6.17
CA PRO A 112 7.02 -13.98 7.50
C PRO A 112 7.52 -13.10 8.65
N THR A 113 6.61 -12.78 9.56
CA THR A 113 6.94 -12.26 10.90
C THR A 113 7.25 -13.44 11.80
N VAL A 114 8.48 -13.58 12.29
CA VAL A 114 8.94 -14.81 12.97
C VAL A 114 9.19 -14.64 14.47
N ALA A 115 9.83 -13.55 14.89
CA ALA A 115 10.27 -13.39 16.28
C ALA A 115 9.83 -12.06 16.91
N ALA A 116 9.52 -11.05 16.10
CA ALA A 116 9.13 -9.73 16.59
C ALA A 116 7.95 -9.18 15.79
N ARG A 117 7.07 -8.41 16.43
CA ARG A 117 5.94 -7.78 15.73
C ARG A 117 6.41 -6.72 14.74
N ARG A 118 5.60 -6.47 13.70
CA ARG A 118 5.81 -5.41 12.70
C ARG A 118 4.58 -4.53 12.57
N ARG A 119 4.69 -3.25 12.92
CA ARG A 119 3.65 -2.23 12.71
C ARG A 119 4.02 -1.33 11.54
N MET A 120 3.02 -0.96 10.75
CA MET A 120 3.17 -0.03 9.65
C MET A 120 1.92 0.82 9.42
N LEU A 121 2.13 2.01 8.86
CA LEU A 121 1.09 2.84 8.28
C LEU A 121 1.15 2.72 6.76
N ILE A 122 -0.01 2.69 6.13
CA ILE A 122 -0.16 2.67 4.68
C ILE A 122 -0.99 3.89 4.30
N LEU A 123 -0.37 4.81 3.56
CA LEU A 123 -1.02 5.97 2.98
C LEU A 123 -1.10 5.77 1.47
N SER A 124 -2.31 5.60 0.95
CA SER A 124 -2.54 5.39 -0.49
C SER A 124 -3.07 6.66 -1.13
N TYR A 125 -2.28 7.27 -2.01
CA TYR A 125 -2.65 8.44 -2.78
C TYR A 125 -3.15 8.01 -4.16
N THR A 126 -4.35 8.48 -4.52
CA THR A 126 -4.97 8.18 -5.82
C THR A 126 -5.65 9.42 -6.41
N PRO A 127 -5.96 9.44 -7.72
CA PRO A 127 -6.80 10.47 -8.30
C PRO A 127 -8.13 10.61 -7.53
N CYS A 128 -8.66 11.84 -7.46
CA CYS A 128 -9.86 12.14 -6.67
C CYS A 128 -11.13 11.39 -7.15
N TRP A 129 -11.22 11.10 -8.45
CA TRP A 129 -12.33 10.37 -9.06
C TRP A 129 -12.39 8.88 -8.70
N LEU A 130 -11.32 8.31 -8.13
CA LEU A 130 -11.30 6.91 -7.72
C LEU A 130 -12.02 6.74 -6.37
N ARG A 131 -12.96 5.80 -6.28
CA ARG A 131 -13.73 5.53 -5.04
C ARG A 131 -12.81 5.18 -3.86
N ARG A 132 -13.25 5.58 -2.66
CA ARG A 132 -12.58 5.22 -1.39
C ARG A 132 -12.47 3.71 -1.23
N THR A 133 -11.46 3.26 -0.49
CA THR A 133 -11.32 1.83 -0.18
C THR A 133 -12.51 1.36 0.67
N PRO A 134 -13.18 0.25 0.32
CA PRO A 134 -14.20 -0.35 1.17
C PRO A 134 -13.60 -1.23 2.29
N HIS A 135 -12.28 -1.43 2.28
CA HIS A 135 -11.60 -2.36 3.16
C HIS A 135 -11.07 -1.69 4.43
N GLY A 136 -11.11 -2.44 5.53
CA GLY A 136 -10.66 -2.01 6.85
C GLY A 136 -11.81 -1.69 7.78
N THR A 137 -11.57 -1.81 9.09
CA THR A 137 -12.51 -1.38 10.12
C THR A 137 -12.25 0.08 10.43
N ARG A 138 -13.28 0.92 10.34
CA ARG A 138 -13.16 2.32 10.77
C ARG A 138 -12.88 2.34 12.29
N PRO A 139 -11.78 2.92 12.76
CA PRO A 139 -11.52 3.03 14.18
C PRO A 139 -12.52 4.00 14.82
N GLU A 140 -12.82 3.81 16.10
CA GLU A 140 -13.70 4.70 16.89
C GLU A 140 -13.19 6.15 16.85
N ASN A 141 -11.87 6.32 16.95
CA ASN A 141 -11.18 7.60 16.93
C ASN A 141 -10.20 7.67 15.74
N PRO A 142 -10.69 7.94 14.51
CA PRO A 142 -9.82 7.99 13.34
C PRO A 142 -8.94 9.24 13.37
N LEU A 143 -7.68 9.10 12.97
CA LEU A 143 -6.73 10.23 12.88
C LEU A 143 -7.31 11.40 12.05
N THR A 144 -8.05 11.09 10.99
CA THR A 144 -8.66 12.09 10.11
C THR A 144 -9.76 12.91 10.79
N ALA A 145 -10.38 12.43 11.88
CA ALA A 145 -11.36 13.24 12.63
C ALA A 145 -10.66 14.39 13.35
N TYR A 146 -9.54 14.13 14.03
CA TYR A 146 -8.77 15.16 14.73
C TYR A 146 -8.19 16.21 13.79
N ILE A 147 -7.81 15.80 12.57
CA ILE A 147 -7.22 16.71 11.59
C ILE A 147 -8.28 17.61 10.94
N ALA A 148 -9.54 17.15 10.84
CA ALA A 148 -10.58 17.85 10.09
C ALA A 148 -10.99 19.20 10.71
N ASP A 149 -10.91 19.33 12.03
CA ASP A 149 -11.34 20.52 12.76
C ASP A 149 -10.47 21.74 12.42
N ASP A 150 -9.15 21.55 12.31
CA ASP A 150 -8.17 22.62 12.01
C ASP A 150 -7.65 22.60 10.56
N ALA A 151 -8.20 21.74 9.70
CA ALA A 151 -7.70 21.56 8.34
C ALA A 151 -7.88 22.82 7.47
N ASP A 152 -6.86 23.16 6.67
CA ASP A 152 -7.03 24.08 5.55
C ASP A 152 -7.72 23.39 4.35
N GLU A 153 -7.99 24.14 3.29
CA GLU A 153 -8.69 23.58 2.12
C GLU A 153 -7.89 22.47 1.42
N GLN A 154 -6.57 22.57 1.38
CA GLN A 154 -5.73 21.56 0.75
C GLN A 154 -5.76 20.24 1.53
N LEU A 155 -5.72 20.33 2.86
CA LEU A 155 -5.80 19.17 3.74
C LEU A 155 -7.19 18.55 3.70
N ARG A 156 -8.25 19.35 3.64
CA ARG A 156 -9.63 18.87 3.45
C ARG A 156 -9.81 18.16 2.10
N GLU A 157 -9.21 18.67 1.02
CA GLU A 157 -9.18 17.97 -0.28
C GLU A 157 -8.41 16.65 -0.17
N LEU A 158 -7.24 16.66 0.50
CA LEU A 158 -6.40 15.49 0.67
C LEU A 158 -7.11 14.36 1.44
N ILE A 159 -7.84 14.67 2.51
CA ILE A 159 -8.61 13.66 3.27
C ILE A 159 -10.00 13.39 2.66
N GLY A 160 -10.36 14.11 1.61
CA GLY A 160 -11.63 13.98 0.87
C GLY A 160 -12.85 14.43 1.67
N THR A 161 -12.72 15.43 2.53
CA THR A 161 -13.84 16.11 3.20
C THR A 161 -14.29 17.37 2.47
N SER A 162 -13.50 17.86 1.50
CA SER A 162 -13.88 18.92 0.55
C SER A 162 -13.36 18.60 -0.86
N GLY A 163 -13.55 19.53 -1.80
CA GLY A 163 -13.16 19.38 -3.21
C GLY A 163 -14.20 18.64 -4.06
N TYR A 164 -13.83 18.35 -5.32
CA TYR A 164 -14.67 17.57 -6.24
C TYR A 164 -14.62 16.09 -5.84
N SER A 165 -15.59 15.68 -5.01
CA SER A 165 -15.80 14.30 -4.54
C SER A 165 -16.85 13.55 -5.36
#